data_AF-L7EE25-F1
#
_entry.id   AF-L7EE25-F1
#
_cell.length_a   1.000
_cell.length_b   1.000
_cell.length_c   1.000
_cell.angle_alpha   90.00
_cell.angle_beta   90.00
_cell.angle_gamma   90.00
#
_symmetry.space_group_name_H-M   'P 1'
#
loop_
_entity.id
_entity.type
_entity.pdbx_description
1 polymer ?
#
loop_
_entity_poly.entity_id
_entity_poly.type
_entity_poly.pdbx_seq_one_letter_code
_entity_poly.pdbx_strand_id
1 'polypeptide(L)'
;MLRQLADVDIPADTGDFCLMDRQVVDVLNSMPERNRYIRGLRAWIGFRQTAVKFERDPRFAGEVKYTFKKSLALAINSLVSFSKIPLRISTYLGLFSALIALLMALLVLYWRLQQPDSPVTGLATILIAVFFLGSVQLISIGILGEYVGRIYEEVKGRPAYTIAEIAGLEIN
;
A
#
# COMPACT_ATOMS: atom_id res chain seq x y z
N MET A 1 -0.24 -14.53 1.69
CA MET A 1 -0.80 -13.17 1.89
C MET A 1 -0.51 -12.25 0.71
N LEU A 2 0.76 -12.01 0.32
CA LEU A 2 1.10 -11.15 -0.84
C LEU A 2 0.51 -11.66 -2.17
N ARG A 3 0.56 -12.97 -2.40
CA ARG A 3 -0.02 -13.66 -3.57
C ARG A 3 -1.56 -13.50 -3.72
N GLN A 4 -2.27 -13.13 -2.65
CA GLN A 4 -3.72 -12.94 -2.67
C GLN A 4 -4.13 -11.46 -2.78
N LEU A 5 -3.19 -10.54 -2.62
CA LEU A 5 -3.44 -9.09 -2.57
C LEU A 5 -2.78 -8.33 -3.74
N ALA A 6 -1.86 -8.97 -4.46
CA ALA A 6 -1.25 -8.46 -5.68
C ALA A 6 -2.03 -8.95 -6.91
N ASP A 7 -2.24 -8.07 -7.89
CA ASP A 7 -2.87 -8.40 -9.19
C ASP A 7 -1.99 -9.32 -10.07
N VAL A 8 -0.80 -9.69 -9.60
CA VAL A 8 0.21 -10.48 -10.32
C VAL A 8 0.58 -11.70 -9.49
N ASP A 9 0.71 -12.86 -10.15
CA ASP A 9 1.17 -14.07 -9.49
C ASP A 9 2.66 -13.97 -9.15
N ILE A 10 2.96 -13.49 -7.94
CA ILE A 10 4.33 -13.38 -7.43
C ILE A 10 4.71 -14.73 -6.78
N PRO A 11 5.74 -15.43 -7.28
CA PRO A 11 6.21 -16.68 -6.69
C PRO A 11 6.59 -16.46 -5.21
N ALA A 12 6.11 -17.36 -4.34
CA ALA A 12 6.54 -17.36 -2.94
C ALA A 12 7.98 -17.87 -2.85
N ASP A 13 8.76 -17.28 -1.93
CA ASP A 13 10.11 -17.73 -1.59
C ASP A 13 11.18 -17.58 -2.70
N THR A 14 10.93 -16.72 -3.69
CA THR A 14 11.97 -16.32 -4.65
C THR A 14 13.03 -15.45 -4.00
N GLY A 15 14.28 -15.90 -4.07
CA GLY A 15 15.46 -15.10 -3.74
C GLY A 15 15.71 -13.98 -4.76
N ASP A 16 16.58 -13.04 -4.41
CA ASP A 16 17.06 -11.99 -5.34
C ASP A 16 17.98 -12.56 -6.44
N PHE A 17 18.45 -13.80 -6.26
CA PHE A 17 19.32 -14.48 -7.20
C PHE A 17 18.53 -14.91 -8.45
N CYS A 18 18.92 -14.39 -9.61
CA CYS A 18 18.28 -14.72 -10.87
C CYS A 18 19.22 -14.50 -12.06
N LEU A 19 18.91 -15.21 -13.15
CA LEU A 19 19.45 -14.95 -14.47
C LEU A 19 18.36 -14.24 -15.28
N MET A 20 18.72 -13.13 -15.93
CA MET A 20 17.82 -12.35 -16.77
C MET A 20 18.44 -12.21 -18.16
N ASP A 21 17.63 -12.46 -19.19
CA ASP A 21 18.01 -12.19 -20.57
C ASP A 21 18.19 -10.67 -20.79
N ARG A 22 19.03 -10.28 -21.74
CA ARG A 22 19.27 -8.87 -22.07
C ARG A 22 17.96 -8.15 -22.39
N GLN A 23 17.07 -8.76 -23.18
CA GLN A 23 15.79 -8.14 -23.55
C GLN A 23 14.91 -7.82 -22.33
N VAL A 24 15.00 -8.66 -21.29
CA VAL A 24 14.24 -8.48 -20.04
C VAL A 24 14.80 -7.31 -19.25
N VAL A 25 16.13 -7.21 -19.17
CA VAL A 25 16.81 -6.10 -18.49
C VAL A 25 16.50 -4.76 -19.15
N ASP A 26 16.49 -4.72 -20.49
CA ASP A 26 16.23 -3.49 -21.24
C ASP A 26 14.81 -2.97 -21.00
N VAL A 27 13.81 -3.87 -20.99
CA VAL A 27 12.43 -3.51 -20.64
C VAL A 27 12.34 -3.00 -19.20
N LEU A 28 12.94 -3.71 -18.23
CA LEU A 28 12.95 -3.28 -16.83
C LEU A 28 13.67 -1.94 -16.62
N ASN A 29 14.66 -1.61 -17.45
CA ASN A 29 15.35 -0.33 -17.37
C ASN A 29 14.53 0.82 -17.96
N SER A 30 13.73 0.56 -19.00
CA SER A 30 12.83 1.53 -19.63
C SER A 30 11.61 1.91 -18.78
N MET A 31 11.33 1.13 -17.73
CA MET A 31 10.21 1.34 -16.82
C MET A 31 10.33 2.67 -16.05
N PRO A 32 9.30 3.54 -16.11
CA PRO A 32 9.30 4.83 -15.43
C PRO A 32 9.26 4.71 -13.90
N GLU A 33 8.87 3.54 -13.38
CA GLU A 33 8.69 3.27 -11.96
C GLU A 33 9.91 3.65 -11.13
N ARG A 34 9.72 4.57 -10.19
CA ARG A 34 10.78 4.98 -9.25
C ARG A 34 10.92 4.02 -8.08
N ASN A 35 9.80 3.60 -7.50
CA ASN A 35 9.78 2.63 -6.42
C ASN A 35 9.88 1.20 -6.97
N ARG A 36 11.09 0.83 -7.42
CA ARG A 36 11.37 -0.44 -8.10
C ARG A 36 11.38 -1.63 -7.15
N TYR A 37 10.25 -2.29 -7.00
CA TYR A 37 10.20 -3.65 -6.44
C TYR A 37 10.49 -4.67 -7.56
N ILE A 38 11.77 -4.91 -7.82
CA ILE A 38 12.25 -5.73 -8.94
C ILE A 38 11.61 -7.13 -8.96
N ARG A 39 11.36 -7.74 -7.80
CA ARG A 39 10.71 -9.06 -7.73
C ARG A 39 9.29 -9.04 -8.31
N GLY A 40 8.51 -8.00 -8.02
CA GLY A 40 7.16 -7.82 -8.56
C GLY A 40 7.19 -7.40 -10.03
N LEU A 41 8.08 -6.47 -10.41
CA LEU A 41 8.22 -6.02 -11.80
C LEU A 41 8.62 -7.17 -12.73
N ARG A 42 9.54 -8.04 -12.29
CA ARG A 42 9.92 -9.27 -13.02
C ARG A 42 8.77 -10.25 -13.22
N ALA A 43 7.87 -10.35 -12.25
CA ALA A 43 6.67 -11.18 -12.41
C ALA A 43 5.66 -10.51 -13.37
N TRP A 44 5.52 -9.18 -13.30
CA TRP A 44 4.54 -8.40 -14.08
C TRP A 44 4.86 -8.36 -15.59
N ILE A 45 6.13 -8.22 -15.98
CA ILE A 45 6.55 -8.17 -17.40
C ILE A 45 6.18 -9.41 -18.22
N GLY A 46 5.83 -10.53 -17.59
CA GLY A 46 5.21 -11.67 -18.27
C GLY A 46 6.11 -12.50 -19.19
N PHE A 47 7.43 -12.25 -19.21
CA PHE A 47 8.37 -13.10 -19.95
C PHE A 47 8.39 -14.55 -19.43
N ARG A 48 8.98 -15.46 -20.21
CA ARG A 48 9.16 -16.86 -19.82
C ARG A 48 9.99 -16.95 -18.55
N GLN A 49 9.41 -17.52 -17.51
CA GLN A 49 10.04 -17.67 -16.19
C GLN A 49 10.14 -19.15 -15.84
N THR A 50 11.26 -19.53 -15.24
CA THR A 50 11.45 -20.85 -14.64
C THR A 50 12.13 -20.68 -13.28
N ALA A 51 11.83 -21.59 -12.35
CA ALA A 51 12.40 -21.58 -11.01
C ALA A 51 13.36 -22.76 -10.85
N VAL A 52 14.58 -22.48 -10.41
CA VAL A 52 15.53 -23.52 -9.98
C VAL A 52 15.40 -23.65 -8.48
N LYS A 53 14.88 -24.79 -8.03
CA LYS A 53 14.76 -25.09 -6.60
C LYS A 53 16.13 -25.51 -6.07
N PHE A 54 16.50 -24.96 -4.93
CA PHE A 54 17.69 -25.36 -4.20
C PHE A 54 17.40 -25.29 -2.71
N GLU A 55 18.07 -26.13 -1.94
CA GLU A 55 17.96 -26.13 -0.49
C GLU A 55 18.94 -25.11 0.08
N ARG A 56 18.45 -24.22 0.95
CA ARG A 56 19.28 -23.19 1.58
C ARG A 56 19.73 -23.69 2.94
N ASP A 57 21.03 -23.93 3.08
CA ASP A 57 21.61 -24.21 4.38
C ASP A 57 21.38 -23.04 5.36
N PRO A 58 21.24 -23.32 6.67
CA PRO A 58 21.23 -22.30 7.69
C PRO A 58 22.48 -21.41 7.56
N ARG A 59 22.31 -20.09 7.73
CA ARG A 59 23.45 -19.17 7.64
C ARG A 59 24.50 -19.57 8.67
N PHE A 60 25.73 -19.78 8.20
CA PHE A 60 26.87 -20.14 9.04
C PHE A 60 27.18 -19.05 10.10
N ALA A 61 26.94 -17.78 9.78
CA ALA A 61 27.11 -16.65 10.69
C ALA A 61 26.26 -15.43 10.27
N GLY A 62 26.08 -14.51 11.21
CA GLY A 62 25.44 -13.20 11.00
C GLY A 62 24.05 -13.08 11.60
N GLU A 63 23.69 -11.87 12.03
CA GLU A 63 22.36 -11.61 12.58
C GLU A 63 21.28 -11.52 11.49
N VAL A 64 20.04 -11.80 11.88
CA VAL A 64 18.88 -11.67 11.01
C VAL A 64 18.68 -10.19 10.66
N LYS A 65 19.16 -9.77 9.47
CA LYS A 65 18.96 -8.40 8.95
C LYS A 65 17.49 -7.99 8.82
N TYR A 66 16.59 -8.97 8.68
CA TYR A 66 15.14 -8.79 8.61
C TYR A 66 14.46 -9.04 9.97
N THR A 67 14.43 -8.03 10.81
CA THR A 67 13.58 -8.03 12.01
C THR A 67 12.10 -8.07 11.59
N PHE A 68 11.22 -8.67 12.39
CA PHE A 68 9.77 -8.71 12.15
C PHE A 68 9.19 -7.34 11.74
N LYS A 69 9.61 -6.26 12.40
CA LYS A 69 9.23 -4.87 12.07
C LYS A 69 9.61 -4.46 10.64
N LYS A 70 10.82 -4.81 10.18
CA LYS A 70 11.30 -4.52 8.82
C LYS A 70 10.54 -5.35 7.78
N SER A 71 10.25 -6.62 8.09
CA SER A 71 9.42 -7.48 7.24
C SER A 71 8.01 -6.92 7.08
N LEU A 72 7.40 -6.48 8.18
CA LEU A 72 6.06 -5.89 8.17
C LEU A 72 6.02 -4.57 7.39
N ALA A 73 7.00 -3.69 7.60
CA ALA A 73 7.12 -2.44 6.84
C ALA A 73 7.28 -2.69 5.34
N LEU A 74 8.11 -3.68 4.95
CA LEU A 74 8.25 -4.08 3.54
C LEU A 74 6.93 -4.60 2.96
N ALA A 75 6.21 -5.43 3.70
CA ALA A 75 4.93 -5.99 3.27
C ALA A 75 3.87 -4.91 3.08
N ILE A 76 3.78 -3.96 4.01
CA ILE A 76 2.89 -2.78 3.91
C ILE A 76 3.29 -1.94 2.69
N ASN A 77 4.57 -1.61 2.53
CA ASN A 77 5.03 -0.84 1.37
C ASN A 77 4.73 -1.53 0.05
N SER A 78 4.93 -2.85 -0.03
CA SER A 78 4.61 -3.65 -1.21
C SER A 78 3.10 -3.68 -1.48
N LEU A 79 2.28 -3.84 -0.44
CA LEU A 79 0.83 -3.82 -0.56
C LEU A 79 0.32 -2.47 -1.07
N VAL A 80 0.81 -1.36 -0.53
CA VAL A 80 0.38 -0.02 -0.94
C VAL A 80 0.94 0.34 -2.33
N SER A 81 2.15 -0.13 -2.70
CA SER A 81 2.73 0.13 -4.02
C SER A 81 2.01 -0.60 -5.15
N PHE A 82 1.55 -1.83 -4.90
CA PHE A 82 1.02 -2.71 -5.94
C PHE A 82 -0.49 -2.95 -5.84
N SER A 83 -1.18 -2.34 -4.87
CA SER A 83 -2.59 -2.60 -4.66
C SER A 83 -3.40 -1.33 -4.36
N LYS A 84 -4.59 -1.29 -4.94
CA LYS A 84 -5.63 -0.26 -4.67
C LYS A 84 -6.51 -0.64 -3.46
N ILE A 85 -6.22 -1.77 -2.81
CA ILE A 85 -7.02 -2.32 -1.71
C ILE A 85 -7.11 -1.36 -0.52
N PRO A 86 -6.02 -0.74 -0.01
CA PRO A 86 -6.12 0.23 1.08
C PRO A 86 -7.07 1.39 0.78
N LEU A 87 -7.02 1.93 -0.45
CA LEU A 87 -7.91 3.00 -0.89
C LEU A 87 -9.38 2.55 -0.95
N ARG A 88 -9.65 1.32 -1.41
CA ARG A 88 -11.00 0.74 -1.40
C ARG A 88 -11.52 0.52 0.02
N ILE A 89 -10.68 0.06 0.94
CA ILE A 89 -11.06 -0.11 2.36
C ILE A 89 -11.49 1.25 2.96
N SER A 90 -10.71 2.31 2.72
CA SER A 90 -11.09 3.67 3.14
C SER A 90 -12.45 4.08 2.61
N THR A 91 -12.71 3.81 1.32
CA THR A 91 -13.98 4.15 0.68
C THR A 91 -15.15 3.39 1.32
N TYR A 92 -14.99 2.09 1.58
CA TYR A 92 -16.03 1.28 2.23
C TYR A 92 -16.26 1.67 3.70
N LEU A 93 -15.20 2.01 4.44
CA LEU A 93 -15.32 2.55 5.80
C LEU A 93 -16.08 3.88 5.80
N GLY A 94 -15.76 4.77 4.84
CA GLY A 94 -16.49 6.01 4.62
C GLY A 94 -17.98 5.77 4.36
N LEU A 95 -18.32 4.89 3.41
CA LEU A 95 -19.72 4.54 3.10
C LEU A 95 -20.45 3.91 4.28
N PHE A 96 -19.81 3.01 5.01
CA PHE A 96 -20.38 2.38 6.21
C PHE A 96 -20.63 3.43 7.30
N SER A 97 -19.69 4.35 7.50
CA SER A 97 -19.84 5.43 8.48
C SER A 97 -20.98 6.40 8.11
N ALA A 98 -21.13 6.71 6.82
CA ALA A 98 -22.23 7.53 6.32
C ALA A 98 -23.59 6.85 6.53
N LEU A 99 -23.68 5.53 6.33
CA LEU A 99 -24.89 4.76 6.60
C LEU A 99 -25.27 4.80 8.09
N ILE A 100 -24.30 4.58 8.99
CA ILE A 100 -24.53 4.69 10.44
C ILE A 100 -24.98 6.10 10.82
N ALA A 101 -24.31 7.12 10.29
CA ALA A 101 -24.67 8.51 10.57
C ALA A 101 -26.09 8.84 10.09
N LEU A 102 -26.50 8.33 8.93
CA LEU A 102 -27.87 8.48 8.42
C LEU A 102 -28.90 7.81 9.33
N LEU A 103 -28.65 6.57 9.77
CA LEU A 103 -29.54 5.85 10.68
C LEU A 103 -29.66 6.56 12.03
N MET A 104 -28.54 7.05 12.57
CA MET A 104 -28.52 7.83 13.81
C MET A 104 -29.28 9.15 13.66
N ALA A 105 -29.13 9.85 12.53
CA ALA A 105 -29.87 11.07 12.24
C ALA A 105 -31.39 10.83 12.17
N LEU A 106 -31.83 9.74 11.50
CA LEU A 106 -33.24 9.36 11.44
C LEU A 106 -33.81 9.00 12.83
N LEU A 107 -33.02 8.30 13.65
CA LEU A 107 -33.42 7.92 15.00
C LEU A 107 -33.55 9.14 15.91
N VAL A 108 -32.61 10.09 15.85
CA VAL A 108 -32.68 11.36 16.58
C VAL A 108 -33.89 12.18 16.10
N LEU A 109 -34.16 12.23 14.80
CA LEU A 109 -35.32 12.92 14.24
C LEU A 109 -36.63 12.29 14.73
N TYR A 110 -36.71 10.96 14.75
CA TYR A 110 -37.87 10.23 15.27
C TYR A 110 -38.13 10.54 16.76
N TRP A 111 -37.09 10.50 17.60
CA TRP A 111 -37.23 10.86 19.01
C TRP A 111 -37.63 12.32 19.20
N ARG A 112 -37.11 13.23 18.37
CA ARG A 112 -37.47 14.65 18.43
C ARG A 112 -38.96 14.89 18.10
N LEU A 113 -39.54 14.11 17.20
CA LEU A 113 -40.96 14.19 16.86
C LEU A 113 -41.88 13.61 17.95
N GLN A 114 -41.44 12.55 18.64
CA GLN A 114 -42.24 11.89 19.68
C GLN A 114 -42.12 12.55 21.06
N GLN A 115 -40.97 13.13 21.41
CA GLN A 115 -40.72 13.72 22.72
C GLN A 115 -40.01 15.09 22.59
N PRO A 116 -40.77 16.18 22.37
CA PRO A 116 -40.19 17.52 22.16
C PRO A 116 -39.42 18.08 23.37
N ASP A 117 -39.80 17.68 24.59
CA ASP A 117 -39.37 18.33 25.85
C ASP A 117 -38.12 17.74 26.49
N SER A 118 -37.44 16.77 25.87
CA SER A 118 -36.23 16.14 26.44
C SER A 118 -34.95 16.93 26.09
N PRO A 119 -34.31 17.67 27.02
CA PRO A 119 -33.20 18.58 26.69
C PRO A 119 -31.85 17.87 26.59
N VAL A 120 -31.71 16.69 27.20
CA VAL A 120 -30.41 16.04 27.45
C VAL A 120 -30.08 14.95 26.41
N THR A 121 -31.08 14.45 25.68
CA THR A 121 -30.97 13.23 24.86
C THR A 121 -30.33 13.46 23.48
N GLY A 122 -30.18 14.72 23.04
CA GLY A 122 -29.60 15.05 21.73
C GLY A 122 -28.09 15.27 21.72
N LEU A 123 -27.52 15.84 22.79
CA LEU A 123 -26.13 16.32 22.80
C LEU A 123 -25.10 15.18 22.72
N ALA A 124 -25.30 14.11 23.50
CA ALA A 124 -24.39 12.96 23.49
C ALA A 124 -24.37 12.29 22.10
N THR A 125 -25.53 12.13 21.48
CA THR A 125 -25.68 11.51 20.16
C THR A 125 -25.05 12.36 19.05
N ILE A 126 -25.21 13.69 19.12
CA ILE A 126 -24.57 14.63 18.18
C ILE A 126 -23.05 14.58 18.33
N LEU A 127 -22.53 14.63 19.56
CA LEU A 127 -21.08 14.57 19.80
C LEU A 127 -20.49 13.25 19.28
N ILE A 128 -21.12 12.11 19.58
CA ILE A 128 -20.68 10.80 19.08
C ILE A 128 -20.69 10.77 17.55
N ALA A 129 -21.75 11.28 16.91
CA ALA A 129 -21.84 11.34 15.44
C ALA A 129 -20.73 12.21 14.83
N VAL A 130 -20.47 13.38 15.40
CA VAL A 130 -19.42 14.31 14.93
C VAL A 130 -18.04 13.70 15.09
N PHE A 131 -17.71 13.15 16.27
CA PHE A 131 -16.41 12.51 16.49
C PHE A 131 -16.21 11.26 15.63
N PHE A 132 -17.26 10.48 15.40
CA PHE A 132 -17.21 9.31 14.53
C PHE A 132 -16.97 9.70 13.07
N LEU A 133 -17.74 10.64 12.54
CA LEU A 133 -17.54 11.16 11.18
C LEU A 133 -16.15 11.80 11.02
N GLY A 134 -15.71 12.59 12.00
CA GLY A 134 -14.38 13.21 11.99
C GLY A 134 -13.25 12.19 12.01
N SER A 135 -13.39 11.12 12.79
CA SER A 135 -12.39 10.03 12.84
C SER A 135 -12.26 9.31 11.50
N VAL A 136 -13.39 8.99 10.85
CA VAL A 136 -13.40 8.31 9.54
C VAL A 136 -12.86 9.22 8.43
N GLN A 137 -13.16 10.51 8.48
CA GLN A 137 -12.60 11.51 7.55
C GLN A 137 -11.09 11.61 7.69
N LEU A 138 -10.55 11.71 8.92
CA LEU A 138 -9.11 11.78 9.16
C LEU A 138 -8.38 10.53 8.68
N ILE A 139 -8.93 9.34 8.93
CA ILE A 139 -8.38 8.07 8.40
C ILE A 139 -8.38 8.08 6.87
N SER A 140 -9.47 8.53 6.26
CA SER A 140 -9.59 8.56 4.80
C SER A 140 -8.62 9.55 4.15
N ILE A 141 -8.44 10.72 4.75
CA ILE A 141 -7.45 11.72 4.34
C ILE A 141 -6.03 11.18 4.52
N GLY A 142 -5.74 10.46 5.61
CA GLY A 142 -4.43 9.83 5.82
C GLY A 142 -4.09 8.82 4.73
N ILE A 143 -5.05 7.96 4.36
CA ILE A 143 -4.87 7.00 3.25
C ILE A 143 -4.70 7.74 1.92
N LEU A 144 -5.53 8.75 1.65
CA LEU A 144 -5.40 9.56 0.44
C LEU A 144 -4.04 10.25 0.36
N GLY A 145 -3.55 10.80 1.47
CA GLY A 145 -2.24 11.45 1.58
C GLY A 145 -1.08 10.51 1.25
N GLU A 146 -1.15 9.25 1.68
CA GLU A 146 -0.15 8.21 1.32
C GLU A 146 -0.11 7.97 -0.19
N TYR A 147 -1.28 7.89 -0.86
CA TYR A 147 -1.33 7.74 -2.32
C TYR A 147 -0.89 9.00 -3.06
N VAL A 148 -1.28 10.19 -2.58
CA VAL A 148 -0.82 11.46 -3.16
C VAL A 148 0.69 11.62 -3.02
N GLY A 149 1.28 11.23 -1.87
CA GLY A 149 2.73 11.22 -1.68
C GLY A 149 3.44 10.29 -2.66
N ARG A 150 2.86 9.13 -2.98
CA ARG A 150 3.39 8.21 -3.99
C ARG A 150 3.30 8.78 -5.40
N ILE A 151 2.18 9.39 -5.75
CA ILE A 151 2.03 10.11 -7.02
C ILE A 151 3.08 11.22 -7.10
N TYR A 152 3.24 12.00 -6.03
CA TYR A 152 4.25 13.06 -5.95
C TYR A 152 5.66 12.52 -6.20
N GLU A 153 6.08 11.45 -5.53
CA GLU A 153 7.41 10.87 -5.76
C GLU A 153 7.57 10.39 -7.20
N GLU A 154 6.54 9.81 -7.81
CA GLU A 154 6.53 9.34 -9.20
C GLU A 154 6.70 10.50 -10.21
N VAL A 155 5.98 11.62 -10.01
CA VAL A 155 6.02 12.79 -10.90
C VAL A 155 7.20 13.74 -10.62
N LYS A 156 7.90 13.58 -9.50
CA LYS A 156 8.97 14.49 -9.03
C LYS A 156 10.13 14.67 -10.01
N GLY A 157 10.35 13.75 -10.95
CA GLY A 157 11.36 13.89 -12.00
C GLY A 157 12.84 13.80 -11.54
N ARG A 158 13.13 13.65 -10.24
CA ARG A 158 14.51 13.51 -9.72
C ARG A 158 15.18 12.18 -10.13
N PRO A 159 16.44 12.14 -10.60
CA PRO A 159 17.10 10.87 -10.90
C PRO A 159 17.19 9.97 -9.66
N ALA A 160 17.16 8.65 -9.86
CA ALA A 160 17.19 7.67 -8.77
C ALA A 160 18.53 7.66 -8.01
N TYR A 161 19.61 8.01 -8.70
CA TYR A 161 20.95 8.17 -8.15
C TYR A 161 21.72 9.17 -9.01
N THR A 162 22.77 9.74 -8.43
CA THR A 162 23.76 10.56 -9.14
C THR A 162 25.09 9.83 -9.05
N ILE A 163 25.79 9.72 -10.18
CA ILE A 163 27.10 9.06 -10.24
C ILE A 163 28.17 10.09 -9.89
N ALA A 164 29.00 9.78 -8.89
CA ALA A 164 30.09 10.65 -8.47
C ALA A 164 31.39 10.38 -9.25
N GLU A 165 31.70 9.10 -9.50
CA GLU A 165 32.92 8.67 -10.18
C GLU A 165 32.63 7.37 -10.95
N ILE A 166 33.34 7.17 -12.06
CA ILE A 166 33.24 5.98 -12.91
C ILE A 166 34.66 5.49 -13.19
N ALA A 167 34.90 4.20 -13.00
CA ALA A 167 36.16 3.56 -13.33
C ALA A 167 35.91 2.35 -14.23
N GLY A 168 36.58 2.30 -15.39
CA GLY A 168 36.58 1.14 -16.29
C GLY A 168 35.28 0.90 -17.07
N LEU A 169 34.38 1.89 -17.14
CA LEU A 169 33.12 1.84 -17.90
C LEU A 169 32.87 3.17 -18.60
N GLU A 170 32.26 3.12 -19.78
CA GLU A 170 31.74 4.30 -20.48
C GLU A 170 30.21 4.34 -20.32
N ILE A 171 29.65 5.52 -20.03
CA ILE A 171 28.21 5.74 -20.03
C ILE A 171 27.83 6.27 -21.42
N ASN A 172 27.09 5.46 -22.17
CA ASN A 172 26.30 5.95 -23.31
C ASN A 172 24.95 6.47 -22.82
#